data_AF-A0A9E4EN05-F1
#
_entry.id   AF-A0A9E4EN05-F1
#
_cell.length_a   1.000
_cell.length_b   1.000
_cell.length_c   1.000
_cell.angle_alpha   90.00
_cell.angle_beta   90.00
_cell.angle_gamma   90.00
#
_symmetry.space_group_name_H-M   'P 1'
#
loop_
_entity.id
_entity.type
_entity.pdbx_description
1 polymer ?
#
loop_
_entity_poly.entity_id
_entity_poly.type
_entity_poly.pdbx_seq_one_letter_code
_entity_poly.pdbx_strand_id
1 'polypeptide(L)'
;MIFRFSLVVLCCGALLAGASADAGLKLPYEKAGLSKEQAAAYLLERFAFGARPGEVEKVAKMGPEKWLAQQLKGNLPDAEMEKRLKVFPALSMTLPEMYDVYVQNGR
;
A
#
# COMPACT_ATOMS: atom_id res chain seq x y z
N MET A 1 -42.01 -43.81 6.99
CA MET A 1 -42.01 -42.47 7.65
C MET A 1 -40.58 -41.97 7.64
N ILE A 2 -40.20 -41.04 6.74
CA ILE A 2 -40.35 -39.57 6.89
C ILE A 2 -39.40 -39.10 8.01
N PHE A 3 -38.26 -38.47 7.76
CA PHE A 3 -38.11 -37.14 7.17
C PHE A 3 -36.77 -36.95 6.41
N ARG A 4 -36.87 -36.39 5.22
CA ARG A 4 -35.79 -35.66 4.53
C ARG A 4 -35.79 -34.25 5.09
N PHE A 5 -34.64 -33.72 5.52
CA PHE A 5 -34.46 -32.26 5.55
C PHE A 5 -33.03 -31.93 5.14
N SER A 6 -32.95 -31.35 3.95
CA SER A 6 -31.80 -30.63 3.43
C SER A 6 -31.26 -29.64 4.45
N LEU A 7 -29.94 -29.60 4.60
CA LEU A 7 -29.26 -28.37 4.97
C LEU A 7 -28.04 -28.20 4.07
N VAL A 8 -28.34 -27.76 2.85
CA VAL A 8 -27.39 -27.04 2.01
C VAL A 8 -27.07 -25.74 2.73
N VAL A 9 -26.10 -25.78 3.64
CA VAL A 9 -25.40 -24.59 4.16
C VAL A 9 -23.91 -24.91 4.06
N LEU A 10 -23.46 -25.06 2.83
CA LEU A 10 -22.05 -25.11 2.47
C LEU A 10 -21.87 -24.03 1.39
N CYS A 11 -20.91 -23.14 1.58
CA CYS A 11 -20.47 -22.11 0.63
C CYS A 11 -21.32 -20.82 0.51
N CYS A 12 -21.45 -20.05 1.58
CA CYS A 12 -21.65 -18.60 1.46
C CYS A 12 -20.78 -17.76 2.44
N GLY A 13 -19.66 -18.34 2.90
CA GLY A 13 -18.76 -17.71 3.88
C GLY A 13 -17.42 -17.18 3.32
N ALA A 14 -17.22 -17.17 2.00
CA ALA A 14 -15.91 -16.88 1.41
C ALA A 14 -15.96 -15.78 0.32
N LEU A 15 -16.77 -14.74 0.52
CA LEU A 15 -16.77 -13.55 -0.33
C LEU A 15 -16.53 -12.27 0.48
N LEU A 16 -15.55 -12.33 1.38
CA LEU A 16 -14.74 -11.16 1.75
C LEU A 16 -13.29 -11.43 1.34
N ALA A 17 -13.10 -12.00 0.14
CA ALA A 17 -11.82 -11.90 -0.53
C ALA A 17 -11.67 -10.43 -0.95
N GLY A 18 -11.04 -9.63 -0.07
CA GLY A 18 -10.55 -8.33 -0.47
C GLY A 18 -9.83 -8.48 -1.80
N ALA A 19 -10.23 -7.68 -2.79
CA ALA A 19 -9.60 -7.70 -4.10
C ALA A 19 -8.09 -7.54 -3.87
N SER A 20 -7.34 -8.62 -4.07
CA SER A 20 -5.88 -8.57 -4.01
C SER A 20 -5.45 -7.51 -5.02
N ALA A 21 -4.78 -6.46 -4.54
CA ALA A 21 -4.12 -5.46 -5.38
C ALA A 21 -3.06 -6.08 -6.33
N ASP A 22 -2.84 -7.40 -6.24
CA ASP A 22 -2.08 -8.23 -7.17
C ASP A 22 -2.84 -8.66 -8.43
N ALA A 23 -4.00 -8.07 -8.75
CA ALA A 23 -4.55 -8.15 -10.10
C ALA A 23 -3.50 -7.62 -11.07
N GLY A 24 -2.75 -8.54 -11.70
CA GLY A 24 -1.46 -8.29 -12.35
C GLY A 24 -1.44 -7.01 -13.16
N LEU A 25 -0.88 -5.95 -12.57
CA LEU A 25 -0.76 -4.64 -13.18
C LEU A 25 0.00 -4.80 -14.49
N LYS A 26 -0.60 -4.39 -15.61
CA LYS A 26 0.04 -4.39 -16.93
C LYS A 26 0.20 -2.96 -17.40
N LEU A 27 1.43 -2.47 -17.43
CA LEU A 27 1.73 -1.13 -17.90
C LEU A 27 1.89 -1.13 -19.43
N PRO A 28 1.34 -0.14 -20.16
CA PRO A 28 1.34 -0.14 -21.63
C PRO A 28 2.62 0.45 -22.25
N TYR A 29 3.75 0.48 -21.53
CA TYR A 29 4.97 1.16 -22.00
C TYR A 29 5.59 0.48 -23.23
N GLU A 30 5.45 -0.84 -23.39
CA GLU A 30 5.91 -1.55 -24.59
C GLU A 30 5.14 -1.10 -25.83
N LYS A 31 3.83 -0.82 -25.71
CA LYS A 31 3.00 -0.29 -26.81
C LYS A 31 3.42 1.12 -27.20
N ALA A 32 4.01 1.87 -26.27
CA ALA A 32 4.58 3.19 -26.50
C ALA A 32 6.03 3.12 -27.02
N GLY A 33 6.59 1.92 -27.23
CA GLY A 33 7.97 1.74 -27.71
C GLY A 33 9.05 2.03 -26.66
N LEU A 34 8.70 2.06 -25.37
CA LEU A 34 9.65 2.33 -24.30
C LEU A 34 10.32 1.05 -23.80
N SER A 35 11.62 1.13 -23.51
CA SER A 35 12.33 0.09 -22.77
C SER A 35 11.89 0.04 -21.30
N LYS A 36 12.26 -1.02 -20.58
CA LYS A 36 11.99 -1.12 -19.14
C LYS A 36 12.70 -0.04 -18.33
N GLU A 37 13.92 0.33 -18.72
CA GLU A 37 14.70 1.41 -18.11
C GLU A 37 14.04 2.76 -18.34
N GLN A 38 13.56 3.03 -19.56
CA GLN A 38 12.82 4.25 -19.87
C GLN A 38 11.50 4.30 -19.08
N ALA A 39 10.74 3.20 -19.05
CA ALA A 39 9.52 3.10 -18.26
C ALA A 39 9.78 3.29 -16.76
N ALA A 40 10.86 2.71 -16.23
CA ALA A 40 11.29 2.86 -14.85
C ALA A 40 11.66 4.32 -14.53
N ALA A 41 12.40 5.01 -15.41
CA ALA A 41 12.72 6.42 -15.26
C ALA A 41 11.42 7.27 -15.21
N TYR A 42 10.50 7.07 -16.15
CA TYR A 42 9.21 7.77 -16.17
C TYR A 42 8.38 7.52 -14.90
N LEU A 43 8.35 6.28 -14.40
CA LEU A 43 7.66 5.99 -13.16
C LEU A 43 8.29 6.71 -11.96
N LEU A 44 9.61 6.74 -11.86
CA LEU A 44 10.31 7.42 -10.77
C LEU A 44 10.12 8.94 -10.82
N GLU A 45 9.98 9.53 -12.01
CA GLU A 45 9.63 10.95 -12.16
C GLU A 45 8.18 11.25 -11.75
N ARG A 46 7.24 10.31 -12.00
CA ARG A 46 5.81 10.59 -11.84
C ARG A 46 5.21 10.11 -10.52
N PHE A 47 5.80 9.10 -9.91
CA PHE A 47 5.33 8.42 -8.70
C PHE A 47 6.34 8.41 -7.57
N ALA A 48 7.52 9.01 -7.77
CA ALA A 48 8.50 9.28 -6.73
C ALA A 48 9.03 10.71 -6.87
N PHE A 49 9.99 11.09 -6.02
CA PHE A 49 10.64 12.40 -6.05
C PHE A 49 11.77 12.47 -7.09
N GLY A 50 11.71 11.65 -8.14
CA GLY A 50 12.79 11.42 -9.09
C GLY A 50 13.71 10.26 -8.69
N ALA A 51 14.53 9.82 -9.64
CA ALA A 51 15.41 8.67 -9.48
C ALA A 51 16.72 9.05 -8.77
N ARG A 52 17.10 8.27 -7.76
CA ARG A 52 18.45 8.32 -7.18
C ARG A 52 19.46 7.61 -8.09
N PRO A 53 20.77 7.86 -7.93
CA PRO A 53 21.80 7.14 -8.68
C PRO A 53 21.64 5.61 -8.58
N GLY A 54 21.51 4.94 -9.73
CA GLY A 54 21.34 3.49 -9.83
C GLY A 54 19.91 2.98 -9.56
N GLU A 55 18.93 3.85 -9.34
CA GLU A 55 17.56 3.45 -9.01
C GLU A 55 16.77 3.02 -10.23
N VAL A 56 17.01 3.66 -11.38
CA VAL A 56 16.36 3.30 -12.66
C VAL A 56 16.67 1.84 -13.01
N GLU A 57 17.93 1.42 -12.92
CA GLU A 57 18.37 0.06 -13.22
C GLU A 57 17.80 -0.94 -12.22
N LYS A 58 17.66 -0.56 -10.94
CA LYS A 58 17.04 -1.40 -9.92
C LYS A 58 15.55 -1.64 -10.21
N VAL A 59 14.82 -0.58 -10.55
CA VAL A 59 13.39 -0.67 -10.88
C VAL A 59 13.17 -1.44 -12.18
N ALA A 60 13.99 -1.19 -13.21
CA ALA A 60 13.94 -1.92 -14.47
C ALA A 60 14.18 -3.42 -14.29
N LYS A 61 15.17 -3.81 -13.47
CA LYS A 61 15.45 -5.21 -13.11
C LYS A 61 14.34 -5.84 -12.28
N MET A 62 13.71 -5.08 -11.38
CA MET A 62 12.56 -5.54 -10.58
C MET A 62 11.32 -5.77 -11.45
N GLY A 63 11.15 -4.98 -12.51
CA GLY A 63 9.94 -4.87 -13.30
C GLY A 63 9.14 -3.61 -12.89
N PRO A 64 8.91 -2.66 -13.80
CA PRO A 64 8.15 -1.43 -13.53
C PRO A 64 6.77 -1.68 -12.89
N GLU A 65 6.08 -2.75 -13.32
CA GLU A 65 4.78 -3.16 -12.80
C GLU A 65 4.86 -3.61 -11.34
N LYS A 66 5.84 -4.45 -11.03
CA LYS A 66 6.05 -4.96 -9.67
C LYS A 66 6.42 -3.84 -8.71
N TRP A 67 7.30 -2.94 -9.16
CA TRP A 67 7.67 -1.78 -8.37
C TRP A 67 6.45 -0.89 -8.07
N LEU A 68 5.64 -0.56 -9.08
CA LEU A 68 4.46 0.30 -8.88
C LEU A 68 3.41 -0.38 -8.00
N ALA A 69 3.16 -1.68 -8.19
CA ALA A 69 2.24 -2.43 -7.34
C ALA A 69 2.69 -2.44 -5.86
N GLN A 70 3.99 -2.52 -5.60
CA GLN A 70 4.53 -2.40 -4.24
C GLN A 70 4.32 -1.01 -3.65
N GLN A 71 4.53 0.06 -4.43
CA GLN A 71 4.27 1.43 -3.96
C GLN A 71 2.78 1.64 -3.61
N LEU A 72 1.87 1.14 -4.44
CA LEU A 72 0.42 1.26 -4.21
C LEU A 72 -0.08 0.46 -3.01
N LYS A 73 0.62 -0.61 -2.61
CA LYS A 73 0.31 -1.36 -1.37
C LYS A 73 0.57 -0.53 -0.11
N GLY A 74 1.47 0.47 -0.16
CA GLY A 74 1.67 1.44 0.91
C GLY A 74 2.13 0.86 2.26
N ASN A 75 2.68 -0.35 2.28
CA ASN A 75 3.03 -1.09 3.49
C ASN A 75 4.54 -1.27 3.66
N LEU A 76 5.34 -0.44 2.99
CA LEU A 76 6.79 -0.45 3.15
C LEU A 76 7.16 0.14 4.52
N PRO A 77 8.09 -0.50 5.26
CA PRO A 77 8.52 0.02 6.55
C PRO A 77 9.32 1.32 6.38
N ASP A 78 9.01 2.33 7.20
CA ASP A 78 9.74 3.60 7.24
C ASP A 78 10.17 3.94 8.68
N ALA A 79 11.30 3.38 9.09
CA ALA A 79 11.83 3.57 10.44
C ALA A 79 12.28 5.02 10.72
N GLU A 80 12.66 5.78 9.69
CA GLU A 80 13.11 7.16 9.84
C GLU A 80 11.92 8.10 10.03
N MET A 81 10.80 7.87 9.32
CA MET A 81 9.54 8.52 9.60
C MET A 81 9.10 8.25 11.05
N GLU A 82 9.06 6.99 11.47
CA GLU A 82 8.70 6.63 12.86
C GLU A 82 9.57 7.36 13.89
N LYS A 83 10.89 7.45 13.65
CA LYS A 83 11.81 8.19 14.51
C LYS A 83 11.48 9.69 14.57
N ARG A 84 11.12 10.29 13.44
CA ARG A 84 10.72 11.72 13.37
C ARG A 84 9.39 11.97 14.06
N LEU A 85 8.46 11.03 14.01
CA LEU A 85 7.15 11.17 14.64
C LEU A 85 7.18 11.05 16.16
N LYS A 86 8.18 10.38 16.74
CA LYS A 86 8.35 10.24 18.21
C LYS A 86 8.37 11.55 18.99
N VAL A 87 8.70 12.68 18.35
CA VAL A 87 8.72 14.00 19.02
C VAL A 87 7.33 14.60 19.20
N PHE A 88 6.28 13.95 18.68
CA PHE A 88 4.88 14.40 18.79
C PHE A 88 4.07 13.41 19.66
N PRO A 89 4.07 13.57 21.00
CA PRO A 89 3.39 12.65 21.92
C PRO A 89 1.91 12.44 21.62
N ALA A 90 1.24 13.47 21.09
CA ALA A 90 -0.17 13.42 20.71
C ALA A 90 -0.52 12.32 19.71
N LEU A 91 0.41 11.91 18.83
CA LEU A 91 0.20 10.85 17.85
C LEU A 91 0.01 9.46 18.49
N SER A 92 0.51 9.28 19.70
CA SER A 92 0.40 8.04 20.47
C SER A 92 -0.65 8.08 21.58
N MET A 93 -1.29 9.23 21.79
CA MET A 93 -2.27 9.39 22.86
C MET A 93 -3.61 8.76 22.50
N THR A 94 -4.24 8.16 23.50
CA THR A 94 -5.65 7.80 23.48
C THR A 94 -6.53 9.07 23.59
N LEU A 95 -7.81 8.95 23.21
CA LEU A 95 -8.75 10.07 23.31
C LEU A 95 -8.85 10.66 24.73
N PRO A 96 -8.92 9.85 25.82
CA PRO A 96 -8.92 10.41 27.17
C PRO A 96 -7.65 11.19 27.51
N GLU A 97 -6.46 10.65 27.19
CA GLU A 97 -5.18 11.35 27.44
C GLU A 97 -5.11 12.69 26.70
N MET A 98 -5.61 12.74 25.47
CA MET A 98 -5.66 13.97 24.68
C MET A 98 -6.61 15.00 25.30
N TYR A 99 -7.77 14.57 25.82
CA TYR A 99 -8.72 15.45 26.50
C TYR A 99 -8.11 16.07 27.76
N ASP A 100 -7.41 15.28 28.56
CA ASP A 100 -6.79 15.74 29.80
C ASP A 100 -5.61 16.69 29.56
N VAL A 101 -4.79 16.44 28.53
CA VAL A 101 -3.64 17.28 28.22
C VAL A 101 -4.03 18.58 27.52
N TYR A 102 -4.96 18.55 26.56
CA TYR A 102 -5.21 19.69 25.66
C TYR A 102 -6.54 20.41 25.89
N VAL A 103 -7.58 19.73 26.38
CA VAL A 103 -8.93 20.32 26.52
C VAL A 103 -9.16 20.85 27.95
N GLN A 104 -8.80 20.07 28.97
CA GLN A 104 -8.92 20.49 30.37
C GLN A 104 -8.05 21.73 30.69
N ASN A 105 -6.87 21.82 30.07
CA ASN A 105 -5.90 22.89 30.30
C ASN A 105 -6.12 24.16 29.45
N GLY A 106 -7.15 24.18 28.59
CA GLY A 106 -7.46 25.28 27.68
C GLY A 106 -8.51 26.28 28.19
N ARG A 107 -8.67 26.42 29.51
CA ARG A 107 -9.53 27.46 30.11
C ARG A 107 -8.85 28.82 30.11
#